data_AF-A0A930UXD8-F1
#
_entry.id   AF-A0A930UXD8-F1
#
_cell.length_a   1.000
_cell.length_b   1.000
_cell.length_c   1.000
_cell.angle_alpha   90.00
_cell.angle_beta   90.00
_cell.angle_gamma   90.00
#
_symmetry.space_group_name_H-M   'P 1'
#
loop_
_entity.id
_entity.type
_entity.pdbx_description
1 polymer ?
#
loop_
_entity_poly.entity_id
_entity_poly.type
_entity_poly.pdbx_seq_one_letter_code
_entity_poly.pdbx_strand_id
1 'polypeptide(L)' 'MDSLRGIEGWGAYLHFQSIQYYLPSSLNFRGRNRRPPRDLFNAILSLGYTFSHSQVVLGLYGSD' A
#
# COMPACT_ATOMS: atom_id res chain seq x y z
N MET A 1 15.29 14.98 6.64
CA MET A 1 14.53 14.11 5.72
C MET A 1 14.22 12.76 6.35
N ASP A 2 15.17 12.12 7.03
CA ASP A 2 14.95 10.79 7.63
C ASP A 2 13.95 10.76 8.78
N SER A 3 13.89 11.82 9.60
CA SER A 3 12.89 11.95 10.66
C SER A 3 11.46 11.99 10.11
N LEU A 4 11.22 12.74 9.03
CA LEU A 4 9.91 12.83 8.38
C LEU A 4 9.49 11.47 7.79
N ARG A 5 10.42 10.78 7.11
CA ARG A 5 10.18 9.41 6.60
C ARG A 5 9.90 8.42 7.73
N GLY A 6 10.55 8.59 8.88
CA GLY A 6 10.28 7.79 10.09
C GLY A 6 8.85 7.97 10.60
N ILE A 7 8.38 9.21 10.69
CA ILE A 7 6.99 9.52 11.08
C ILE A 7 6.00 8.97 10.06
N GLU A 8 6.27 9.16 8.77
CA GLU A 8 5.44 8.62 7.69
C GLU A 8 5.37 7.09 7.74
N GLY A 9 6.51 6.41 7.96
CA GLY A 9 6.59 4.97 8.10
C GLY A 9 5.79 4.44 9.29
N TRP A 10 5.84 5.13 10.43
CA TRP A 10 5.06 4.78 11.62
C TRP A 10 3.56 4.98 11.40
N GLY A 11 3.17 6.08 10.75
CA GLY A 11 1.79 6.33 10.36
C GLY A 11 1.26 5.24 9.41
N ALA A 12 2.06 4.84 8.41
CA ALA A 12 1.71 3.76 7.50
C ALA A 12 1.56 2.40 8.23
N TYR A 13 2.43 2.12 9.19
CA TYR A 13 2.34 0.91 10.03
C TYR A 13 1.01 0.88 10.80
N LEU A 14 0.67 1.96 11.52
CA LEU A 14 -0.58 2.06 12.28
C LEU A 14 -1.81 1.95 11.37
N HIS A 15 -1.77 2.58 10.19
CA HIS A 15 -2.86 2.53 9.23
C HIS A 15 -3.14 1.10 8.73
N PHE A 16 -2.11 0.33 8.35
CA PHE A 16 -2.34 -1.06 7.93
C PHE A 16 -2.67 -1.98 9.10
N GLN A 17 -2.16 -1.69 10.30
CA GLN A 17 -2.54 -2.40 11.51
C GLN A 17 -4.02 -2.19 11.85
N SER A 18 -4.54 -0.97 11.71
CA SER A 18 -5.95 -0.69 11.99
C SER A 18 -6.89 -1.33 10.95
N ILE A 19 -6.51 -1.31 9.66
CA ILE A 19 -7.27 -1.97 8.58
C ILE A 19 -7.45 -3.47 8.84
N GLN A 20 -6.46 -4.14 9.43
CA GLN A 20 -6.53 -5.56 9.73
C GLN A 20 -7.74 -5.94 10.59
N TYR A 21 -8.21 -5.05 11.47
CA TYR A 21 -9.38 -5.31 12.33
C TYR A 21 -10.71 -5.31 11.58
N TYR A 22 -10.77 -4.68 10.41
CA TYR A 22 -11.99 -4.59 9.60
C TYR A 22 -12.06 -5.63 8.47
N LEU A 23 -10.95 -6.29 8.18
CA LEU A 23 -10.90 -7.28 7.11
C LEU A 23 -11.40 -8.65 7.59
N PRO A 24 -12.09 -9.41 6.73
CA PRO A 24 -12.44 -10.80 7.01
C PRO A 24 -11.19 -11.63 7.31
N SER A 25 -11.27 -12.51 8.30
CA SER A 25 -10.19 -13.42 8.68
C SER A 25 -9.77 -14.35 7.53
N SER A 26 -10.68 -14.64 6.59
CA SER A 26 -10.42 -15.44 5.38
C SER A 26 -9.36 -14.83 4.46
N LEU A 27 -9.13 -13.51 4.53
CA LEU A 27 -8.10 -12.84 3.74
C LEU A 27 -6.71 -12.98 4.36
N ASN A 28 -6.59 -13.45 5.61
CA ASN A 28 -5.34 -13.65 6.35
C ASN A 28 -4.35 -12.46 6.26
N PHE A 29 -4.89 -11.24 6.23
CA PHE A 29 -4.07 -10.03 6.19
C PHE A 29 -3.44 -9.79 7.56
N ARG A 30 -2.11 -9.71 7.61
CA ARG A 30 -1.33 -9.49 8.85
C ARG A 30 -0.49 -8.22 8.81
N GLY A 31 -0.86 -7.29 7.93
CA GLY A 31 -0.11 -6.09 7.61
C GLY A 31 0.48 -6.09 6.20
N ARG A 32 1.04 -4.93 5.81
CA ARG A 32 1.59 -4.73 4.48
C ARG A 32 2.86 -5.55 4.29
N ASN A 33 2.87 -6.47 3.33
CA ASN A 33 4.06 -7.15 2.87
C ASN A 33 4.27 -6.91 1.37
N ARG A 34 5.51 -6.68 0.97
CA ARG A 34 5.91 -6.41 -0.41
C ARG A 34 6.79 -7.57 -0.90
N ARG A 35 6.40 -8.15 -2.04
CA ARG A 35 7.16 -9.09 -2.90
C ARG A 35 7.80 -10.33 -2.22
N PRO A 36 7.33 -11.56 -2.52
CA PRO A 36 6.02 -11.85 -3.10
C PRO A 36 4.91 -11.49 -2.09
N PRO A 37 3.74 -11.01 -2.55
CA PRO A 37 2.59 -10.87 -1.67
C PRO A 37 2.19 -12.26 -1.15
N ARG A 38 2.00 -12.38 0.17
CA ARG A 38 1.67 -13.65 0.82
C ARG A 38 0.18 -13.88 1.03
N ASP A 39 -0.64 -12.90 0.68
CA ASP A 39 -2.08 -12.89 0.86
C ASP A 39 -2.77 -12.07 -0.25
N LEU A 40 -4.07 -12.34 -0.43
CA LEU A 40 -4.87 -11.74 -1.50
C LEU A 40 -4.94 -10.21 -1.38
N PHE A 41 -5.05 -9.68 -0.17
CA PHE A 41 -5.18 -8.25 0.05
C PHE A 41 -3.90 -7.50 -0.34
N ASN A 42 -2.73 -8.02 0.03
CA ASN A 42 -1.44 -7.49 -0.40
C ASN A 42 -1.22 -7.62 -1.92
N ALA A 43 -1.79 -8.64 -2.58
CA ALA A 43 -1.75 -8.76 -4.02
C ALA A 43 -2.57 -7.64 -4.71
N ILE A 44 -3.82 -7.44 -4.27
CA ILE A 44 -4.70 -6.38 -4.80
C ILE A 44 -4.10 -4.99 -4.54
N LEU A 45 -3.60 -4.73 -3.33
CA LEU A 45 -2.92 -3.46 -3.03
C LEU A 45 -1.74 -3.21 -3.97
N SER A 46 -0.92 -4.24 -4.24
CA SER A 46 0.23 -4.09 -5.12
C SER A 46 -0.18 -3.79 -6.55
N LEU A 47 -1.23 -4.44 -7.06
CA LEU A 47 -1.80 -4.13 -8.36
C LEU A 47 -2.36 -2.69 -8.41
N GLY A 48 -3.10 -2.28 -7.38
CA GLY A 48 -3.66 -0.94 -7.26
C GLY A 48 -2.57 0.14 -7.28
N TYR A 49 -1.47 -0.05 -6.55
CA TYR A 49 -0.34 0.88 -6.60
C TYR A 49 0.30 0.97 -7.98
N THR A 50 0.44 -0.16 -8.70
CA THR A 50 0.94 -0.15 -10.09
C THR A 50 0.03 0.68 -10.99
N PHE A 51 -1.29 0.52 -10.88
CA PHE A 51 -2.25 1.26 -11.69
C PHE A 51 -2.27 2.76 -11.34
N SER A 52 -2.33 3.12 -10.05
CA SER A 52 -2.29 4.52 -9.64
C SER A 52 -0.98 5.19 -10.09
N HIS A 53 0.14 4.46 -9.99
CA HIS A 53 1.43 4.96 -10.47
C HIS A 53 1.40 5.20 -11.98
N SER A 54 0.89 4.26 -12.78
CA SER A 54 0.82 4.44 -14.24
C SER A 54 -0.06 5.64 -14.62
N GLN A 55 -1.19 5.85 -13.94
CA GLN A 55 -2.07 6.98 -14.21
C GLN A 55 -1.40 8.33 -13.89
N VAL A 56 -0.70 8.44 -12.76
CA VAL A 56 0.04 9.66 -12.41
C VAL A 56 1.14 9.94 -13.43
N VAL A 57 1.88 8.91 -13.83
CA VAL A 57 2.94 9.04 -14.84
C VAL A 57 2.36 9.51 -16.18
N LEU A 58 1.26 8.91 -16.64
CA LEU A 58 0.59 9.34 -17.86
C LEU A 58 0.06 10.78 -17.78
N GLY A 59 -0.53 11.16 -16.65
CA GLY A 59 -1.00 12.53 -16.42
C GLY A 59 0.12 13.55 -16.48
N LEU A 60 1.27 13.26 -15.88
CA LEU A 60 2.45 14.12 -15.94
C LEU A 60 2.98 14.29 -17.37
N TYR A 61 3.08 13.20 -18.15
CA TYR A 61 3.55 13.26 -19.54
C TYR A 61 2.56 13.89 -20.52
N GLY A 62 1.25 13.81 -20.25
CA GLY A 62 0.21 14.43 -21.08
C GLY A 62 -0.07 15.90 -20.73
N SER A 63 0.64 16.46 -19.74
CA SER A 63 0.51 17.86 -19.31
C SER A 63 1.53 18.80 -19.97
N ASP A 64 2.40 18.25 -20.83
CA ASP A 64 3.33 18.98 -21.73
C ASP A 64 2.72 19.11 -23.14
#